data_AF-N9LR26-F1
#
_entry.id   AF-N9LR26-F1
#
_cell.length_a   1.000
_cell.length_b   1.000
_cell.length_c   1.000
_cell.angle_alpha   90.00
_cell.angle_beta   90.00
_cell.angle_gamma   90.00
#
_symmetry.space_group_name_H-M   'P 1'
#
loop_
_entity.id
_entity.type
_entity.pdbx_description
1 polymer ?
#
loop_
_entity_poly.entity_id
_entity_poly.type
_entity_poly.pdbx_seq_one_letter_code
_entity_poly.pdbx_strand_id
1 'polypeptide(L)' 'MNIKFIRNDDDLTNAFIRLESIFQADKGTPEADEMETLVALIEAYEDEYYPVKCRPKSDSGKSFT' A
#
# COMPACT_ATOMS: atom_id res chain seq x y z
N MET A 1 -2.33 11.39 -17.32
CA MET A 1 -1.58 10.84 -16.18
C MET A 1 -0.44 9.99 -16.70
N ASN A 2 0.76 10.09 -16.10
CA ASN A 2 1.89 9.19 -16.42
C ASN A 2 2.36 8.55 -15.12
N ILE A 3 1.66 7.51 -14.69
CA ILE A 3 1.99 6.79 -13.45
C ILE A 3 3.21 5.91 -13.71
N LYS A 4 4.20 6.00 -12.83
CA LYS A 4 5.36 5.11 -12.85
C LYS A 4 5.11 3.92 -11.93
N PHE A 5 5.57 2.75 -12.36
CA PHE A 5 5.67 1.57 -11.48
C PHE A 5 6.70 1.81 -10.38
N ILE A 6 6.49 1.20 -9.21
CA ILE A 6 7.43 1.21 -8.09
C ILE A 6 8.35 0.00 -8.24
N ARG A 7 9.67 0.22 -8.40
CA ARG A 7 10.65 -0.85 -8.64
C ARG A 7 11.77 -0.89 -7.61
N ASN A 8 11.84 0.11 -6.75
CA ASN A 8 12.86 0.30 -5.73
C ASN A 8 12.34 1.29 -4.68
N ASP A 9 13.12 1.47 -3.62
CA ASP A 9 12.76 2.31 -2.47
C ASP A 9 12.69 3.81 -2.81
N ASP A 10 13.41 4.28 -3.82
CA ASP A 10 13.32 5.68 -4.29
C ASP A 10 11.98 5.92 -5.00
N ASP A 11 11.55 4.98 -5.84
CA ASP A 11 10.23 5.03 -6.47
C ASP A 11 9.12 4.96 -5.40
N LEU A 12 9.30 4.12 -4.38
CA LEU A 12 8.36 3.98 -3.25
C LEU A 12 8.24 5.29 -2.47
N THR A 13 9.38 5.91 -2.16
CA THR A 13 9.44 7.21 -1.47
C THR A 13 8.74 8.30 -2.28
N ASN A 14 8.99 8.35 -3.59
CA ASN A 14 8.33 9.31 -4.47
C ASN A 14 6.81 9.06 -4.58
N ALA A 15 6.40 7.79 -4.58
CA ALA A 15 4.99 7.42 -4.57
C ALA A 15 4.29 7.92 -3.29
N PHE A 16 4.93 7.76 -2.12
CA PHE A 16 4.40 8.31 -0.86
C PHE A 16 4.32 9.84 -0.87
N ILE A 17 5.37 10.54 -1.32
CA ILE A 17 5.37 12.01 -1.43
C ILE A 17 4.22 12.47 -2.34
N ARG A 18 4.01 11.79 -3.47
CA ARG A 18 2.90 12.12 -4.37
C ARG A 18 1.56 11.82 -3.71
N LEU A 19 1.40 10.65 -3.10
CA LEU A 19 0.18 10.24 -2.42
C LEU A 19 -0.22 11.25 -1.34
N GLU A 20 0.71 11.69 -0.49
CA GLU A 20 0.47 12.71 0.53
C GLU A 20 -0.11 14.01 -0.07
N SER A 21 0.38 14.42 -1.24
CA SER A 21 -0.09 15.64 -1.91
C SER A 21 -1.53 15.56 -2.45
N ILE A 22 -2.06 14.35 -2.67
CA ILE A 22 -3.38 14.12 -3.28
C ILE A 22 -4.31 13.26 -2.41
N PHE A 23 -3.91 12.92 -1.18
CA PHE A 23 -4.66 12.03 -0.30
C PHE A 23 -6.06 12.54 0.06
N GLN A 24 -6.28 13.86 -0.04
CA GLN A 24 -7.57 14.51 0.20
C GLN A 24 -8.27 14.97 -1.09
N ALA A 25 -7.89 14.42 -2.24
CA ALA A 25 -8.54 14.75 -3.50
C ALA A 25 -10.04 14.46 -3.45
N ASP A 26 -10.84 15.41 -3.93
CA ASP A 26 -12.29 15.25 -4.00
C ASP A 26 -12.66 14.11 -4.95
N LYS A 27 -13.72 13.38 -4.62
CA LYS A 27 -14.19 12.26 -5.43
C LYS A 27 -14.53 12.69 -6.86
N GLY A 28 -14.14 11.85 -7.82
CA GLY A 28 -14.39 12.10 -9.24
C GLY A 28 -13.40 13.08 -9.90
N THR A 29 -12.36 13.49 -9.19
CA THR A 29 -11.24 14.24 -9.77
C THR A 29 -10.17 13.29 -10.30
N PRO A 30 -9.37 13.68 -11.31
CA PRO A 30 -8.22 12.89 -11.76
C PRO A 30 -7.22 12.58 -10.64
N GLU A 31 -7.09 13.46 -9.66
CA GLU A 31 -6.23 13.28 -8.49
C GLU A 31 -6.76 12.15 -7.57
N ALA A 32 -8.08 11.98 -7.46
CA ALA A 32 -8.65 10.85 -6.73
C ALA A 32 -8.36 9.51 -7.44
N ASP A 33 -8.48 9.47 -8.77
CA ASP A 33 -8.11 8.28 -9.56
C ASP A 33 -6.60 7.97 -9.44
N GLU A 34 -5.76 9.01 -9.37
CA GLU A 34 -4.32 8.88 -9.14
C GLU A 34 -4.00 8.34 -7.74
N MET A 35 -4.67 8.87 -6.71
CA MET A 35 -4.53 8.43 -5.33
C MET A 35 -4.85 6.92 -5.21
N GLU A 36 -5.99 6.48 -5.75
CA GLU A 36 -6.38 5.06 -5.74
C GLU A 36 -5.33 4.17 -6.42
N THR A 37 -4.78 4.64 -7.55
CA THR A 37 -3.75 3.87 -8.27
C THR A 37 -2.43 3.80 -7.50
N LEU A 38 -2.00 4.90 -6.85
CA LEU A 38 -0.78 4.92 -6.05
C LEU A 38 -0.87 3.99 -4.84
N VAL A 39 -2.03 3.96 -4.15
CA VAL A 39 -2.26 3.02 -3.04
C VAL A 39 -2.06 1.58 -3.51
N ALA A 40 -2.69 1.18 -4.61
CA ALA A 40 -2.56 -0.18 -5.13
C ALA A 40 -1.12 -0.55 -5.53
N LEU A 41 -0.35 0.41 -6.09
CA LEU A 41 1.05 0.19 -6.44
C LEU A 41 1.96 0.06 -5.22
N ILE A 42 1.72 0.88 -4.19
CA ILE A 42 2.46 0.83 -2.92
C ILE A 42 2.20 -0.51 -2.23
N GLU A 43 0.94 -0.92 -2.09
CA GLU A 43 0.57 -2.21 -1.49
C GLU A 43 1.26 -3.38 -2.19
N ALA A 44 1.23 -3.40 -3.53
CA ALA A 44 1.87 -4.47 -4.30
C ALA A 44 3.40 -4.54 -4.08
N TYR A 45 4.07 -3.38 -3.96
CA TYR A 45 5.50 -3.34 -3.65
C TYR A 45 5.77 -3.78 -2.20
N GLU A 46 5.02 -3.28 -1.23
CA GLU A 46 5.20 -3.66 0.17
C GLU A 46 4.97 -5.16 0.41
N ASP A 47 3.99 -5.76 -0.25
CA ASP A 47 3.74 -7.21 -0.15
C ASP A 47 4.91 -8.05 -0.69
N GLU A 48 5.59 -7.59 -1.75
CA GLU A 48 6.73 -8.28 -2.35
C GLU A 48 8.01 -8.10 -1.51
N TYR A 49 8.29 -6.89 -1.04
CA TYR A 49 9.59 -6.52 -0.44
C TYR A 49 9.56 -6.43 1.10
N TYR A 50 8.42 -6.14 1.70
CA TYR A 50 8.24 -5.98 3.15
C TYR A 50 7.10 -6.84 3.72
N PRO A 51 7.11 -8.16 3.50
CA PRO A 51 6.00 -9.02 3.91
C PRO A 51 5.79 -8.94 5.42
N VAL A 52 4.55 -8.59 5.82
CA VAL A 52 4.17 -8.56 7.23
C VAL A 52 4.24 -9.98 7.79
N LYS A 53 5.27 -10.27 8.58
CA LYS A 53 5.34 -11.53 9.34
C LYS A 53 4.22 -11.54 10.38
N CYS A 54 3.05 -12.05 10.02
CA CYS A 54 2.05 -12.44 11.01
C CYS A 54 2.71 -13.44 11.96
N ARG A 55 2.81 -13.08 13.25
CA ARG A 55 3.01 -14.07 14.31
C ARG A 55 1.96 -15.16 14.12
N PRO A 56 2.31 -16.46 14.19
CA PRO A 56 1.30 -17.51 14.12
C PRO A 56 0.29 -17.24 15.23
N LYS A 57 -1.00 -17.19 14.88
CA LYS A 57 -2.07 -17.13 15.86
C LYS A 57 -1.87 -18.35 16.76
N SER A 58 -1.52 -18.13 18.02
CA SER A 58 -1.47 -19.19 19.02
C SER A 58 -2.84 -19.86 19.00
N ASP A 59 -2.90 -21.08 18.50
CA ASP A 59 -4.10 -21.89 18.46
C ASP A 59 -4.47 -22.21 19.91
N SER A 60 -5.21 -21.30 20.53
CA SER A 60 -5.77 -21.47 21.88
C SER A 60 -7.04 -22.31 21.79
N GLY A 61 -6.97 -23.42 21.06
CA GLY A 61 -7.87 -24.54 21.18
C GLY A 61 -7.63 -25.18 22.54
N LYS A 62 -8.27 -24.64 23.58
CA LYS A 62 -8.37 -25.27 24.89
C LYS A 62 -8.90 -26.69 24.69
N SER A 63 -8.04 -27.68 24.84
CA SER A 63 -8.45 -29.05 25.12
C SER A 63 -8.99 -29.04 26.55
N PHE A 64 -10.31 -29.06 26.69
CA PHE A 64 -10.97 -29.36 27.95
C PHE A 64 -11.23 -30.87 27.92
N THR A 65 -10.31 -31.64 28.51
CA THR A 65 -10.59 -33.00 28.98
C THR A 65 -11.28 -32.92 30.34
#